data_AF-A0AA34SCZ5-F1
#
_entry.id   AF-A0AA34SCZ5-F1
#
_cell.length_a   1.000
_cell.length_b   1.000
_cell.length_c   1.000
_cell.angle_alpha   90.00
_cell.angle_beta   90.00
_cell.angle_gamma   90.00
#
_symmetry.space_group_name_H-M   'P 1'
#
loop_
_entity.id
_entity.type
_entity.pdbx_description
1 polymer ?
#
loop_
_entity_poly.entity_id
_entity_poly.type
_entity_poly.pdbx_seq_one_letter_code
_entity_poly.pdbx_strand_id
1 'polypeptide(L)' 'MSTNKMPRGRPPVDTEAVTVRLPRDIIVKIDEIRARNLGTQSRPDVIRRAIIEWLREEK' A
#
# COMPACT_ATOMS: atom_id res chain seq x y z
N MET A 1 -2.72 22.84 32.67
CA MET A 1 -3.67 22.50 31.59
C MET A 1 -2.86 22.07 30.37
N SER A 2 -2.68 20.77 30.17
CA SER A 2 -1.91 20.24 29.03
C SER A 2 -2.84 20.05 27.84
N THR A 3 -2.65 20.83 26.77
CA THR A 3 -3.46 20.72 25.55
C THR A 3 -2.90 19.61 24.66
N ASN A 4 -3.51 18.43 24.73
CA ASN A 4 -3.22 17.35 23.80
C ASN A 4 -3.79 17.72 22.41
N LYS A 5 -2.95 18.33 21.56
CA LYS A 5 -3.31 18.62 20.16
C LYS A 5 -3.16 17.33 19.33
N MET A 6 -4.24 16.59 19.15
CA MET A 6 -4.30 15.55 18.13
C MET A 6 -4.08 16.17 16.74
N PRO A 7 -3.13 15.67 15.93
CA PRO A 7 -2.93 16.17 14.57
C PRO A 7 -4.20 15.90 13.74
N ARG A 8 -4.90 16.96 13.35
CA ARG A 8 -6.02 16.89 12.40
C ARG A 8 -5.45 16.47 11.04
N GLY A 9 -5.64 15.21 10.65
CA GLY A 9 -5.47 14.83 9.23
C GLY A 9 -5.14 13.37 8.92
N ARG A 10 -4.53 12.59 9.82
CA ARG A 10 -4.24 11.18 9.55
C ARG A 10 -4.35 10.39 10.86
N PRO A 11 -5.31 9.46 10.99
CA PRO A 11 -5.23 8.43 12.03
C PRO A 11 -3.82 7.83 11.99
N PRO A 12 -3.13 7.64 13.12
CA PRO A 12 -1.82 7.01 13.12
C PRO A 12 -2.01 5.56 12.66
N VAL A 13 -1.87 5.33 11.37
CA VAL A 13 -1.74 3.99 10.81
C VAL A 13 -0.27 3.66 10.92
N ASP A 14 0.06 2.54 11.56
CA ASP A 14 1.42 2.01 11.73
C ASP A 14 1.98 1.54 10.37
N THR A 15 2.16 2.50 9.46
CA THR A 15 2.64 2.28 8.10
C THR A 15 3.55 3.43 7.72
N GLU A 16 4.72 3.09 7.19
CA GLU A 16 5.65 4.06 6.63
C GLU A 16 5.56 4.10 5.10
N ALA A 17 5.77 5.28 4.53
CA ALA A 17 5.86 5.42 3.08
C ALA A 17 7.23 4.96 2.60
N VAL A 18 7.27 3.98 1.69
CA VAL A 18 8.50 3.50 1.08
C VAL A 18 8.54 3.94 -0.37
N THR A 19 9.67 4.53 -0.80
CA THR A 19 9.92 4.86 -2.20
C THR A 19 10.72 3.74 -2.85
N VAL A 20 10.16 3.08 -3.85
CA VAL A 20 10.84 2.01 -4.60
C VAL A 20 10.88 2.34 -6.09
N ARG A 21 11.96 1.94 -6.76
CA ARG A 21 12.03 1.96 -8.23
C ARG A 21 11.70 0.58 -8.74
N LEU A 22 10.64 0.48 -9.52
CA LEU A 22 10.21 -0.77 -10.14
C LEU A 22 10.37 -0.68 -11.66
N PRO A 23 10.73 -1.79 -12.33
CA PRO A 23 10.66 -1.91 -13.78
C PRO A 23 9.25 -1.60 -14.32
N ARG A 24 9.17 -1.04 -15.54
CA ARG A 24 7.91 -0.56 -16.13
C ARG A 24 6.92 -1.70 -16.38
N ASP A 25 7.41 -2.87 -16.78
CA ASP A 25 6.63 -4.09 -16.98
C ASP A 25 5.93 -4.55 -15.69
N ILE A 26 6.60 -4.44 -14.55
CA ILE A 26 6.00 -4.74 -13.23
C ILE A 26 4.89 -3.75 -12.90
N ILE A 27 5.10 -2.46 -13.15
CA ILE A 27 4.06 -1.43 -12.93
C ILE A 27 2.82 -1.72 -13.77
N VAL A 28 3.00 -2.12 -15.03
CA VAL A 28 1.89 -2.50 -15.92
C VAL A 28 1.12 -3.71 -15.39
N LYS A 29 1.82 -4.77 -14.96
CA LYS A 29 1.17 -5.95 -14.35
C LYS A 29 0.35 -5.59 -13.10
N ILE A 30 0.87 -4.71 -12.24
CA ILE A 30 0.15 -4.23 -11.05
C ILE A 30 -1.13 -3.48 -11.45
N ASP A 31 -1.07 -2.68 -12.51
CA ASP A 31 -2.24 -1.96 -13.03
C ASP A 31 -3.29 -2.89 -13.63
N GLU A 32 -2.88 -3.95 -14.32
CA GLU A 32 -3.79 -4.98 -14.82
C GLU A 32 -4.47 -5.75 -13.67
N ILE A 33 -3.72 -6.06 -12.61
CA ILE A 33 -4.29 -6.66 -11.38
C ILE A 33 -5.30 -5.71 -10.74
N ARG A 34 -4.98 -4.41 -10.68
CA ARG A 34 -5.90 -3.38 -10.18
C ARG A 34 -7.18 -3.33 -11.02
N ALA A 35 -7.06 -3.35 -12.35
CA ALA A 35 -8.21 -3.30 -13.26
C ALA A 35 -9.17 -4.49 -13.10
N ARG A 36 -8.62 -5.69 -12.84
CA ARG A 36 -9.42 -6.92 -12.65
C ARG A 36 -10.17 -6.97 -11.31
N ASN A 37 -9.70 -6.27 -10.28
CA ASN A 37 -10.24 -6.36 -8.91
C ASN A 37 -11.27 -5.28 -8.53
N LEU A 38 -11.99 -4.69 -9.51
CA LEU A 38 -13.15 -3.81 -9.29
C LEU A 38 -12.90 -2.68 -8.25
N GLY A 39 -12.18 -1.64 -8.70
CA GLY A 39 -12.46 -0.24 -8.36
C GLY A 39 -12.00 0.32 -7.01
N THR A 40 -11.77 -0.51 -5.98
CA THR A 40 -11.57 0.03 -4.62
C THR A 40 -10.11 -0.01 -4.13
N GLN A 41 -9.24 -0.79 -4.79
CA GLN A 41 -7.85 -0.91 -4.39
C GLN A 41 -6.95 0.07 -5.16
N SER A 42 -6.22 0.90 -4.41
CA SER A 42 -5.20 1.76 -5.01
C SER A 42 -3.96 0.95 -5.39
N ARG A 43 -3.09 1.49 -6.26
CA ARG A 43 -1.81 0.84 -6.62
C ARG A 43 -0.98 0.46 -5.37
N PRO A 44 -0.87 1.32 -4.34
CA PRO A 44 -0.26 0.94 -3.06
C PRO A 44 -0.92 -0.26 -2.37
N ASP A 45 -2.25 -0.38 -2.40
CA ASP A 45 -2.95 -1.47 -1.72
C ASP A 45 -2.67 -2.82 -2.37
N VAL A 46 -2.67 -2.86 -3.71
CA VAL A 46 -2.31 -4.07 -4.47
C VAL A 46 -0.88 -4.49 -4.17
N ILE A 47 0.06 -3.54 -4.13
CA ILE A 47 1.47 -3.80 -3.80
C ILE A 47 1.60 -4.35 -2.37
N ARG A 48 0.96 -3.72 -1.38
CA ARG A 48 1.00 -4.21 0.01
C ARG A 48 0.48 -5.62 0.13
N ARG A 49 -0.65 -5.92 -0.52
CA ARG A 49 -1.25 -7.26 -0.52
C ARG A 49 -0.28 -8.29 -1.11
N ALA A 50 0.28 -8.02 -2.27
CA ALA A 50 1.23 -8.93 -2.93
C ALA A 50 2.46 -9.21 -2.07
N ILE A 51 3.01 -8.20 -1.40
CA ILE A 51 4.17 -8.37 -0.50
C ILE A 51 3.79 -9.20 0.73
N ILE A 52 2.63 -8.96 1.35
CA ILE A 52 2.18 -9.72 2.53
C ILE A 52 1.91 -11.18 2.15
N GLU A 53 1.24 -11.43 1.02
CA GLU A 53 0.98 -12.78 0.52
C GLU A 53 2.30 -13.51 0.23
N TRP A 54 3.23 -12.87 -0.48
CA TRP A 54 4.56 -13.44 -0.75
C TRP A 54 5.34 -13.76 0.54
N LEU A 55 5.37 -12.85 1.52
CA LEU A 55 6.05 -13.09 2.80
C LEU A 55 5.37 -14.16 3.66
N ARG A 56 4.10 -14.48 3.42
CA ARG A 56 3.40 -15.59 4.09
C ARG A 56 3.74 -16.93 3.47
N GLU A 57 3.94 -16.98 2.15
CA GLU A 57 4.28 -18.20 1.41
C GLU A 57 5.74 -18.62 1.62
N GLU A 58 6.64 -17.67 1.91
CA GLU A 58 8.07 -17.93 2.19
C GLU A 58 8.32 -18.50 3.62
N LYS A 59 7.29 -19.08 4.25
CA LYS A 59 7.30 -19.59 5.63
C LYS A 59 6.91 -21.06 5.68
#